data_AF-A0A2N1TN08-F1
#
_entry.id   AF-A0A2N1TN08-F1
#
_cell.length_a   1.000
_cell.length_b   1.000
_cell.length_c   1.000
_cell.angle_alpha   90.00
_cell.angle_beta   90.00
_cell.angle_gamma   90.00
#
_symmetry.space_group_name_H-M   'P 1'
#
loop_
_entity.id
_entity.type
_entity.pdbx_description
1 polymer ?
#
loop_
_entity_poly.entity_id
_entity_poly.type
_entity_poly.pdbx_seq_one_letter_code
_entity_poly.pdbx_strand_id
1 'polypeptide(L)'
;MKRRNYSVLSAAVLCVLCFGTVSVSPQSSGKALRETVYVPVYSSIMHSDLKWEFMLSVTLSIHNVDINNAIIIESIDYYNTTGKLIHSYIGREKKVLQPLETYNIGIKEADNRGGVGANFIVRWRSQVKVNRPIVETIMIGTKGQQGLSFTSRGVVIEE
;
A
#
# COMPACT_ATOMS: atom_id res chain seq x y z
N MET A 1 57.80 47.61 -7.00
CA MET A 1 56.89 47.67 -5.83
C MET A 1 55.47 47.64 -6.39
N LYS A 2 54.65 46.59 -6.37
CA LYS A 2 54.33 45.55 -5.38
C LYS A 2 53.78 44.34 -6.17
N ARG A 3 54.41 43.16 -6.09
CA ARG A 3 53.90 41.90 -6.66
C ARG A 3 52.71 41.43 -5.82
N ARG A 4 51.62 40.96 -6.41
CA ARG A 4 50.59 40.19 -5.70
C ARG A 4 50.31 38.89 -6.46
N ASN A 5 50.55 37.81 -5.73
CA ASN A 5 50.66 36.43 -6.21
C ASN A 5 49.29 35.85 -6.59
N TYR A 6 49.26 35.08 -7.68
CA TYR A 6 48.16 34.17 -7.99
C TYR A 6 48.34 32.90 -7.16
N SER A 7 47.53 32.73 -6.11
CA SER A 7 47.42 31.47 -5.39
C SER A 7 46.30 30.64 -6.00
N VAL A 8 46.71 29.52 -6.59
CA VAL A 8 45.91 28.36 -7.02
C VAL A 8 44.86 28.00 -5.96
N LEU A 9 43.60 27.80 -6.36
CA LEU A 9 42.68 26.91 -5.65
C LEU A 9 41.63 26.39 -6.63
N SER A 10 41.86 25.15 -7.09
CA SER A 10 40.86 24.32 -7.76
C SER A 10 39.60 24.24 -6.91
N ALA A 11 38.49 24.78 -7.40
CA ALA A 11 37.18 24.46 -6.86
C ALA A 11 36.78 23.06 -7.37
N ALA A 12 37.17 22.03 -6.62
CA ALA A 12 36.66 20.68 -6.81
C ALA A 12 35.14 20.71 -6.57
N VAL A 13 34.36 20.48 -7.62
CA VAL A 13 32.92 20.29 -7.57
C VAL A 13 32.66 18.99 -6.82
N LEU A 14 32.42 19.08 -5.52
CA LEU A 14 31.96 17.94 -4.72
C LEU A 14 30.46 17.77 -4.99
N CYS A 15 30.16 17.03 -6.06
CA CYS A 15 28.81 16.57 -6.35
C CYS A 15 28.44 15.52 -5.30
N VAL A 16 27.87 15.97 -4.18
CA VAL A 16 27.33 15.08 -3.15
C VAL A 16 26.09 14.41 -3.74
N LEU A 17 26.29 13.21 -4.27
CA LEU A 17 25.21 12.30 -4.64
C LEU A 17 24.50 11.89 -3.35
N CYS A 18 23.48 12.66 -2.96
CA CYS A 18 22.49 12.24 -1.98
C CYS A 18 21.69 11.07 -2.57
N PHE A 19 22.26 9.87 -2.53
CA PHE A 19 21.49 8.63 -2.64
C PHE A 19 20.59 8.57 -1.40
N GLY A 20 19.39 9.11 -1.52
CA GLY A 20 18.33 8.86 -0.55
C GLY A 20 18.15 7.35 -0.45
N THR A 21 18.47 6.79 0.71
CA THR A 21 18.21 5.38 0.98
C THR A 21 16.70 5.19 0.98
N VAL A 22 16.15 4.62 -0.08
CA VAL A 22 14.78 4.13 -0.07
C VAL A 22 14.77 2.95 0.89
N SER A 23 14.20 3.14 2.08
CA SER A 23 13.96 2.06 3.03
C SER A 23 12.93 1.11 2.43
N VAL A 24 13.40 0.02 1.81
CA VAL A 24 12.56 -1.12 1.45
C VAL A 24 12.22 -1.84 2.75
N SER A 25 10.97 -1.72 3.20
CA SER A 25 10.47 -2.51 4.33
C SER A 25 10.63 -4.00 3.99
N PRO A 26 11.33 -4.80 4.81
CA PRO A 26 11.52 -6.22 4.51
C PRO A 26 10.16 -6.91 4.53
N GLN A 27 9.72 -7.38 3.37
CA GLN A 27 8.59 -8.30 3.29
C GLN A 27 9.04 -9.61 3.95
N SER A 28 8.32 -10.02 5.00
CA SER A 28 8.57 -11.26 5.75
C SER A 28 8.74 -12.45 4.79
N SER A 29 9.98 -12.88 4.59
CA SER A 29 10.34 -14.06 3.81
C SER A 29 10.02 -15.32 4.61
N GLY A 30 8.78 -15.77 4.53
CA GLY A 30 8.32 -16.98 5.20
C GLY A 30 7.08 -17.57 4.55
N LYS A 31 6.86 -18.88 4.75
CA LYS A 31 5.62 -19.54 4.34
C LYS A 31 4.65 -19.61 5.51
N ALA A 32 3.36 -19.38 5.26
CA ALA A 32 2.30 -19.40 6.27
C ALA A 32 1.13 -20.29 5.84
N LEU A 33 0.32 -20.72 6.82
CA LEU A 33 -0.94 -21.46 6.58
C LEU A 33 -2.16 -20.54 6.56
N ARG A 34 -2.09 -19.44 7.29
CA ARG A 34 -3.14 -18.42 7.42
C ARG A 34 -2.52 -17.16 7.99
N GLU A 35 -3.12 -16.02 7.71
CA GLU A 35 -2.80 -14.76 8.38
C GLU A 35 -4.02 -13.82 8.36
N THR A 36 -4.04 -12.88 9.29
CA THR A 36 -4.87 -11.67 9.23
C THR A 36 -3.96 -10.49 8.84
N VAL A 37 -4.32 -9.79 7.77
CA VAL A 37 -3.54 -8.67 7.21
C VAL A 37 -4.33 -7.38 7.34
N TYR A 38 -3.74 -6.38 8.01
CA TYR A 38 -4.22 -5.00 8.04
C TYR A 38 -3.67 -4.23 6.85
N VAL A 39 -4.53 -3.60 6.04
CA VAL A 39 -4.12 -2.88 4.83
C VAL A 39 -4.60 -1.44 4.92
N PRO A 40 -3.71 -0.44 5.06
CA PRO A 40 -4.12 0.96 5.17
C PRO A 40 -4.80 1.45 3.90
N VAL A 41 -5.90 2.19 4.04
CA VAL A 41 -6.68 2.77 2.95
C VAL A 41 -6.83 4.27 3.15
N TYR A 42 -6.62 5.04 2.09
CA TYR A 42 -6.89 6.47 2.08
C TYR A 42 -7.92 6.75 0.99
N SER A 43 -9.21 6.81 1.35
CA SER A 43 -10.26 7.29 0.43
C SER A 43 -10.20 8.82 0.27
N SER A 44 -9.47 9.48 1.16
CA SER A 44 -9.08 10.87 1.05
C SER A 44 -7.74 11.13 1.72
N ILE A 45 -7.07 12.21 1.30
CA ILE A 45 -5.87 12.73 1.96
C ILE A 45 -6.00 14.23 2.21
N MET A 46 -5.36 14.71 3.26
CA MET A 46 -5.32 16.14 3.57
C MET A 46 -4.32 16.87 2.66
N HIS A 47 -4.71 18.04 2.16
CA HIS A 47 -3.90 18.90 1.29
C HIS A 47 -4.13 20.39 1.63
N SER A 48 -3.32 21.29 1.06
CA SER A 48 -3.41 22.75 1.22
C SER A 48 -3.43 23.16 2.70
N ASP A 49 -2.30 22.96 3.38
CA ASP A 49 -2.12 23.19 4.82
C ASP A 49 -3.16 22.48 5.70
N LEU A 50 -3.52 21.24 5.31
CA LEU A 50 -4.51 20.40 5.98
C LEU A 50 -5.92 21.02 6.06
N LYS A 51 -6.26 21.94 5.16
CA LYS A 51 -7.58 22.59 5.14
C LYS A 51 -8.60 21.84 4.29
N TRP A 52 -8.13 21.03 3.34
CA TRP A 52 -8.98 20.39 2.34
C TRP A 52 -8.65 18.91 2.18
N GLU A 53 -9.69 18.10 1.98
CA GLU A 53 -9.53 16.71 1.59
C GLU A 53 -9.52 16.57 0.06
N PHE A 54 -8.59 15.77 -0.43
CA PHE A 54 -8.54 15.31 -1.81
C PHE A 54 -9.06 13.88 -1.87
N MET A 55 -10.16 13.65 -2.58
CA MET A 55 -10.80 12.33 -2.70
C MET A 55 -9.98 11.41 -3.61
N LEU A 56 -9.95 10.13 -3.28
CA LEU A 56 -9.19 9.10 -3.96
C LEU A 56 -10.09 7.89 -4.20
N SER A 57 -10.03 7.35 -5.42
CA SER A 57 -10.43 5.97 -5.66
C SER A 57 -9.38 5.03 -5.08
N VAL A 58 -9.82 3.84 -4.63
CA VAL A 58 -8.92 2.85 -4.02
C VAL A 58 -9.15 1.50 -4.66
N THR A 59 -8.07 0.81 -4.97
CA THR A 59 -8.08 -0.60 -5.39
C THR A 59 -7.32 -1.43 -4.38
N LEU A 60 -7.99 -2.31 -3.64
CA LEU A 60 -7.33 -3.39 -2.89
C LEU A 60 -6.95 -4.48 -3.89
N SER A 61 -5.70 -4.91 -3.87
CA SER A 61 -5.17 -6.02 -4.66
C SER A 61 -4.58 -7.09 -3.75
N ILE A 62 -4.99 -8.34 -3.97
CA ILE A 62 -4.51 -9.54 -3.28
C ILE A 62 -3.91 -10.47 -4.32
N HIS A 63 -2.60 -10.64 -4.30
CA HIS A 63 -1.90 -11.56 -5.21
C HIS A 63 -1.49 -12.82 -4.46
N ASN A 64 -1.94 -13.97 -4.95
CA ASN A 64 -1.35 -15.25 -4.56
C ASN A 64 0.00 -15.39 -5.24
N VAL A 65 1.11 -15.25 -4.50
CA VAL A 65 2.46 -15.38 -5.06
C VAL A 65 3.03 -16.79 -4.97
N ASP A 66 2.24 -17.76 -4.51
CA ASP A 66 2.62 -19.16 -4.59
C ASP A 66 2.37 -19.68 -6.02
N ILE A 67 3.38 -20.34 -6.57
CA ILE A 67 3.35 -20.84 -7.96
C ILE A 67 2.62 -22.19 -8.09
N ASN A 68 2.41 -22.90 -6.98
CA ASN A 68 1.88 -24.25 -7.01
C ASN A 68 0.55 -24.39 -6.25
N ASN A 69 0.31 -23.56 -5.24
CA ASN A 69 -0.79 -23.76 -4.30
C ASN A 69 -1.79 -22.59 -4.33
N ALA A 70 -3.07 -22.93 -4.27
CA ALA A 70 -4.13 -21.96 -4.11
C ALA A 70 -4.24 -21.47 -2.66
N ILE A 71 -4.78 -20.26 -2.49
CA ILE A 71 -5.18 -19.71 -1.20
C ILE A 71 -6.68 -19.44 -1.17
N ILE A 72 -7.24 -19.33 0.03
CA ILE A 72 -8.65 -19.08 0.28
C ILE A 72 -8.76 -17.79 1.07
N ILE A 73 -9.40 -16.77 0.50
CA ILE A 73 -9.74 -15.54 1.19
C ILE A 73 -11.03 -15.78 1.97
N GLU A 74 -10.94 -15.63 3.29
CA GLU A 74 -12.02 -15.91 4.23
C GLU A 74 -12.88 -14.68 4.51
N SER A 75 -12.28 -13.50 4.62
CA SER A 75 -13.01 -12.24 4.68
C SER A 75 -12.17 -11.08 4.16
N ILE A 76 -12.88 -10.03 3.71
CA ILE A 76 -12.32 -8.72 3.39
C ILE A 76 -13.27 -7.68 3.97
N ASP A 77 -12.85 -7.06 5.06
CA ASP A 77 -13.67 -6.17 5.87
C ASP A 77 -13.10 -4.75 5.80
N TYR A 78 -13.93 -3.78 5.40
CA TYR A 78 -13.54 -2.38 5.21
C TYR A 78 -14.01 -1.53 6.38
N TYR A 79 -13.07 -0.84 7.05
CA TYR A 79 -13.32 0.00 8.21
C TYR A 79 -13.02 1.46 7.89
N ASN A 80 -13.78 2.36 8.49
CA ASN A 80 -13.51 3.80 8.41
C ASN A 80 -12.35 4.21 9.34
N THR A 81 -11.99 5.49 9.27
CA THR A 81 -10.95 6.13 10.09
C THR A 81 -11.14 5.95 11.60
N THR A 82 -12.37 5.74 12.06
CA THR A 82 -12.70 5.55 13.49
C THR A 82 -12.76 4.07 13.89
N GLY A 83 -12.42 3.14 13.00
CA GLY A 83 -12.51 1.69 13.26
C GLY A 83 -13.92 1.11 13.19
N LYS A 84 -14.88 1.81 12.59
CA LYS A 84 -16.24 1.29 12.35
C LYS A 84 -16.28 0.52 11.04
N LEU A 85 -16.82 -0.70 11.08
CA LEU A 85 -17.06 -1.51 9.88
C LEU A 85 -18.04 -0.80 8.93
N ILE A 86 -17.59 -0.57 7.69
CA ILE A 86 -18.37 0.00 6.60
C ILE A 86 -19.01 -1.12 5.77
N HIS A 87 -18.21 -2.12 5.38
CA HIS A 87 -18.65 -3.15 4.45
C HIS A 87 -17.78 -4.41 4.55
N SER A 88 -18.40 -5.58 4.33
CA SER A 88 -17.73 -6.86 4.17
C SER A 88 -17.95 -7.35 2.74
N TYR A 89 -16.87 -7.50 1.98
CA TYR A 89 -16.94 -7.76 0.53
C TYR A 89 -17.07 -9.24 0.17
N ILE A 90 -16.58 -10.13 1.03
CA ILE A 90 -16.68 -11.58 0.87
C ILE A 90 -17.65 -12.07 1.94
N GLY A 91 -18.84 -12.49 1.51
CA GLY A 91 -19.92 -12.94 2.38
C GLY A 91 -19.76 -14.40 2.82
N ARG A 92 -20.81 -15.21 2.69
CA ARG A 92 -20.77 -16.64 3.09
C ARG A 92 -19.89 -17.51 2.19
N GLU A 93 -19.70 -17.10 0.94
CA GLU A 93 -18.90 -17.82 -0.04
C GLU A 93 -17.46 -17.31 0.00
N LYS A 94 -16.53 -18.20 0.36
CA LYS A 94 -15.09 -17.88 0.39
C LYS A 94 -14.54 -17.80 -1.04
N LYS A 95 -13.64 -16.86 -1.30
CA LYS A 95 -12.98 -16.72 -2.60
C LYS A 95 -11.70 -17.54 -2.65
N VAL A 96 -11.61 -18.49 -3.58
CA VAL A 96 -10.36 -19.21 -3.86
C VAL A 96 -9.56 -18.43 -4.89
N LEU A 97 -8.27 -18.20 -4.62
CA LEU A 97 -7.30 -17.67 -5.57
C LEU A 97 -6.36 -18.79 -6.01
N GLN A 98 -6.35 -19.10 -7.29
CA GLN A 98 -5.44 -20.06 -7.90
C GLN A 98 -3.98 -19.58 -7.78
N PRO A 99 -3.00 -20.47 -8.00
CA PRO A 99 -1.60 -20.07 -8.08
C PRO A 99 -1.41 -18.88 -9.03
N LEU A 100 -0.70 -17.85 -8.59
CA LEU A 100 -0.47 -16.60 -9.34
C LEU A 100 -1.74 -15.79 -9.67
N GLU A 101 -2.93 -16.16 -9.18
CA GLU A 101 -4.15 -15.37 -9.36
C GLU A 101 -4.11 -14.10 -8.49
N THR A 102 -4.65 -13.01 -9.05
CA THR A 102 -4.85 -11.75 -8.34
C THR A 102 -6.33 -11.44 -8.22
N TYR A 103 -6.76 -10.97 -7.06
CA TYR A 103 -8.13 -10.52 -6.82
C TYR A 103 -8.15 -9.05 -6.41
N ASN A 104 -9.04 -8.29 -7.04
CA ASN A 104 -9.14 -6.84 -6.88
C ASN A 104 -10.51 -6.43 -6.37
N ILE A 105 -10.53 -5.43 -5.49
CA ILE A 105 -11.74 -4.74 -5.03
C ILE A 105 -11.55 -3.25 -5.20
N GLY A 106 -12.55 -2.58 -5.78
CA GLY A 106 -12.56 -1.14 -5.96
C GLY A 106 -13.47 -0.41 -4.96
N ILE A 107 -12.98 0.71 -4.43
CA ILE A 107 -13.75 1.75 -3.76
C ILE A 107 -13.78 2.96 -4.71
N LYS A 108 -14.98 3.45 -5.01
CA LYS A 108 -15.17 4.59 -5.90
C LYS A 108 -14.67 5.86 -5.23
N GLU A 109 -14.13 6.81 -6.00
CA GLU A 109 -13.70 8.13 -5.49
C GLU A 109 -14.83 8.87 -4.73
N ALA A 110 -16.08 8.69 -5.16
CA ALA A 110 -17.24 9.31 -4.50
C ALA A 110 -17.60 8.68 -3.14
N ASP A 111 -17.00 7.53 -2.77
CA ASP A 111 -17.24 6.86 -1.49
C ASP A 111 -16.31 7.42 -0.41
N ASN A 112 -16.77 8.48 0.26
CA ASN A 112 -16.05 9.17 1.33
C ASN A 112 -16.20 8.52 2.70
N ARG A 113 -16.84 7.35 2.81
CA ARG A 113 -17.14 6.72 4.12
C ARG A 113 -15.87 6.27 4.86
N GLY A 114 -14.77 6.06 4.14
CA GLY A 114 -13.48 5.68 4.71
C GLY A 114 -12.79 6.80 5.49
N GLY A 115 -12.75 8.00 4.89
CA GLY A 115 -11.95 9.13 5.35
C GLY A 115 -10.44 8.96 5.10
N VAL A 116 -9.66 9.64 5.95
CA VAL A 116 -8.19 9.79 5.84
C VAL A 116 -7.38 8.67 6.50
N GLY A 117 -8.01 7.70 7.17
CA GLY A 117 -7.33 6.64 7.90
C GLY A 117 -8.08 5.31 7.89
N ALA A 118 -8.79 5.04 6.80
CA ALA A 118 -9.53 3.79 6.63
C ALA A 118 -8.58 2.58 6.52
N ASN A 119 -9.14 1.37 6.56
CA ASN A 119 -8.36 0.16 6.36
C ASN A 119 -9.21 -1.03 5.90
N PHE A 120 -8.54 -2.00 5.28
CA PHE A 120 -9.07 -3.34 5.12
C PHE A 120 -8.45 -4.29 6.15
N ILE A 121 -9.26 -5.23 6.64
CA ILE A 121 -8.81 -6.44 7.29
C ILE A 121 -9.05 -7.61 6.33
N VAL A 122 -7.98 -8.25 5.89
CA VAL A 122 -8.01 -9.39 4.98
C VAL A 122 -7.59 -10.64 5.72
N ARG A 123 -8.47 -11.62 5.79
CA ARG A 123 -8.13 -12.94 6.34
C ARG A 123 -8.00 -13.94 5.21
N TRP A 124 -6.92 -14.69 5.21
CA TRP A 124 -6.69 -15.73 4.24
C TRP A 124 -6.14 -17.00 4.90
N ARG A 125 -6.32 -18.14 4.23
CA ARG A 125 -5.72 -19.41 4.62
C ARG A 125 -5.38 -20.26 3.41
N SER A 126 -4.61 -21.31 3.63
CA SER A 126 -4.26 -22.34 2.66
C SER A 126 -4.31 -23.72 3.31
N GLN A 127 -4.34 -24.77 2.49
CA GLN A 127 -4.33 -26.16 2.99
C GLN A 127 -2.91 -26.64 3.34
N VAL A 128 -1.89 -25.98 2.77
CA VAL A 128 -0.46 -26.25 2.98
C VAL A 128 0.27 -24.93 3.24
N LYS A 129 1.48 -24.96 3.80
CA LYS A 129 2.29 -23.74 3.94
C LYS A 129 2.63 -23.18 2.55
N VAL A 130 2.19 -21.96 2.27
CA VAL A 130 2.40 -21.26 0.99
C VAL A 130 3.21 -19.99 1.18
N ASN A 131 3.78 -19.46 0.10
CA ASN A 131 4.33 -18.11 0.12
C ASN A 131 3.23 -17.11 0.54
N ARG A 132 3.55 -16.21 1.48
CA ARG A 132 2.60 -15.21 1.98
C ARG A 132 2.09 -14.35 0.81
N PRO A 133 0.77 -14.17 0.64
CA PRO A 133 0.22 -13.36 -0.43
C PRO A 133 0.66 -11.90 -0.28
N ILE A 134 0.69 -11.25 -1.42
CA ILE A 134 0.96 -9.82 -1.52
C ILE A 134 -0.39 -9.10 -1.41
N VAL A 135 -0.58 -8.29 -0.36
CA VAL A 135 -1.82 -7.53 -0.12
C VAL A 135 -1.51 -6.04 -0.07
N GLU A 136 -2.06 -5.25 -0.99
CA GLU A 136 -1.87 -3.78 -1.04
C GLU A 136 -3.12 -3.06 -1.47
N THR A 137 -3.09 -1.76 -1.25
CA THR A 137 -4.02 -0.83 -1.86
C THR A 137 -3.27 0.10 -2.80
N ILE A 138 -3.91 0.42 -3.92
CA ILE A 138 -3.49 1.47 -4.85
C ILE A 138 -4.51 2.59 -4.75
N MET A 139 -4.05 3.80 -4.49
CA MET A 139 -4.87 4.99 -4.33
C MET A 139 -4.61 5.87 -5.55
N ILE A 140 -5.68 6.29 -6.22
CA ILE A 140 -5.61 7.13 -7.42
C ILE A 140 -6.63 8.23 -7.28
N GLY A 141 -6.22 9.47 -7.50
CA GLY A 141 -7.15 10.56 -7.68
C GLY A 141 -6.67 11.55 -8.72
N THR A 142 -7.63 12.03 -9.50
CA THR A 142 -7.41 12.95 -10.61
C THR A 142 -8.38 14.10 -10.49
N LYS A 143 -7.88 15.33 -10.33
CA LYS A 143 -8.71 16.53 -10.23
C LYS A 143 -8.11 17.65 -11.06
N GLY A 144 -8.84 18.06 -12.11
CA GLY A 144 -8.33 19.04 -13.07
C GLY A 144 -7.05 18.55 -13.75
N GLN A 145 -5.96 19.31 -13.63
CA GLN A 145 -4.64 18.96 -14.18
C GLN A 145 -3.72 18.24 -13.18
N GLN A 146 -4.21 17.93 -11.97
CA GLN A 146 -3.45 17.24 -10.95
C GLN A 146 -3.86 15.76 -10.91
N GLY A 147 -2.87 14.88 -11.03
CA GLY A 147 -3.03 13.44 -10.82
C GLY A 147 -2.01 12.98 -9.79
N LEU A 148 -2.46 12.16 -8.83
CA LEU A 148 -1.57 11.51 -7.88
C LEU A 148 -1.95 10.04 -7.75
N SER A 149 -0.93 9.21 -7.56
CA SER A 149 -1.12 7.82 -7.18
C SER A 149 -0.04 7.38 -6.22
N PHE A 150 -0.42 6.51 -5.29
CA PHE A 150 0.50 5.87 -4.36
C PHE A 150 -0.08 4.54 -3.92
N THR A 151 0.77 3.70 -3.34
CA THR A 151 0.36 2.42 -2.79
C THR A 151 0.61 2.38 -1.28
N SER A 152 -0.10 1.48 -0.60
CA SER A 152 0.16 1.15 0.78
C SER A 152 0.17 -0.36 0.94
N ARG A 153 1.09 -0.86 1.78
CA ARG A 153 1.33 -2.30 1.94
C ARG A 153 0.68 -2.83 3.19
N GLY A 154 0.07 -4.01 3.05
CA GLY A 154 -0.52 -4.74 4.16
C GLY A 154 0.53 -5.17 5.18
N VAL A 155 0.14 -5.17 6.45
CA VAL A 155 0.93 -5.62 7.59
C VAL A 155 0.21 -6.80 8.23
N VAL A 156 0.94 -7.91 8.43
CA VAL A 156 0.42 -9.08 9.14
C VAL A 156 0.26 -8.70 10.61
N ILE A 157 -0.95 -8.90 11.15
CA ILE A 157 -1.27 -8.61 12.55
C ILE A 157 -1.54 -9.87 13.38
N GLU A 158 -1.89 -10.98 12.73
CA GLU A 158 -2.11 -12.29 13.36
C GLU A 158 -1.73 -13.43 12.40
N GLU A 159 -1.27 -14.58 12.94
CA GLU A 159 -0.95 -15.83 12.22
C GLU A 159 -1.83 -17.01 12.66
#